data_AF-A0A3D0Q2J8-F1
#
_entry.id   AF-A0A3D0Q2J8-F1
#
_cell.length_a   1.000
_cell.length_b   1.000
_cell.length_c   1.000
_cell.angle_alpha   90.00
_cell.angle_beta   90.00
_cell.angle_gamma   90.00
#
_symmetry.space_group_name_H-M   'P 1'
#
loop_
_entity.id
_entity.type
_entity.pdbx_description
1 polymer ?
#
loop_
_entity_poly.entity_id
_entity_poly.type
_entity_poly.pdbx_seq_one_letter_code
_entity_poly.pdbx_strand_id
1 'polypeptide(L)' 'MLLSDRDILAAQADGHISLDPWTPEMVQPASIDVRLDRFFRLFNNHAYTYVDPAENQGEL' A
#
# COMPACT_ATOMS: atom_id res chain seq x y z
N MET A 1 -0.87 19.64 -1.60
CA MET A 1 -1.62 19.90 -0.35
C MET A 1 -1.80 18.57 0.35
N LEU A 2 -1.54 18.48 1.66
CA LEU A 2 -1.78 17.27 2.46
C LEU A 2 -3.13 17.41 3.17
N LEU A 3 -3.86 16.31 3.33
CA LEU A 3 -5.10 16.28 4.11
C LEU A 3 -4.77 16.22 5.60
N SER A 4 -5.47 17.01 6.41
CA SER A 4 -5.45 16.85 7.86
C SER A 4 -6.21 15.60 8.29
N ASP A 5 -6.04 15.14 9.51
CA ASP A 5 -6.87 14.10 10.15
C ASP A 5 -8.37 14.36 9.95
N ARG A 6 -8.84 15.60 10.16
CA ARG A 6 -10.24 15.98 9.98
C ARG A 6 -10.71 15.81 8.54
N ASP A 7 -9.87 16.20 7.58
CA ASP A 7 -10.21 16.11 6.17
C ASP A 7 -10.13 14.67 5.66
N ILE A 8 -9.22 13.85 6.22
CA ILE A 8 -9.13 12.40 5.98
C ILE A 8 -10.43 11.73 6.44
N LEU A 9 -10.88 12.02 7.66
CA LEU A 9 -12.13 11.47 8.21
C LEU A 9 -13.35 11.88 7.38
N ALA A 10 -13.42 13.16 6.97
CA ALA A 10 -14.50 13.65 6.12
C ALA A 10 -14.49 12.94 4.75
N ALA A 11 -13.33 12.84 4.09
CA ALA A 11 -13.20 12.18 2.80
C ALA A 11 -13.51 10.68 2.87
N GLN A 12 -13.22 10.01 4.00
CA GLN A 12 -13.63 8.63 4.22
C GLN A 12 -15.14 8.52 4.40
N ALA A 13 -15.76 9.38 5.21
CA ALA A 13 -17.20 9.40 5.43
C ALA A 13 -17.99 9.70 4.14
N ASP A 14 -17.47 10.58 3.29
CA ASP A 14 -18.03 10.93 1.98
C ASP A 14 -17.78 9.84 0.91
N GLY A 15 -17.00 8.80 1.24
CA GLY A 15 -16.69 7.69 0.33
C GLY A 15 -15.64 8.01 -0.74
N HIS A 16 -15.00 9.18 -0.67
CA HIS A 16 -13.88 9.54 -1.56
C HIS A 16 -12.62 8.75 -1.24
N ILE A 17 -12.44 8.33 0.02
CA ILE A 17 -11.36 7.45 0.47
C ILE A 17 -12.00 6.18 1.04
N SER A 18 -11.55 5.02 0.56
CA SER A 18 -11.97 3.73 1.09
C SER A 18 -10.75 2.91 1.48
N LEU A 19 -10.79 2.36 2.68
CA LEU A 19 -9.82 1.41 3.20
C LEU A 19 -10.58 0.21 3.73
N ASP A 20 -10.11 -0.98 3.38
CA ASP A 20 -10.65 -2.24 3.87
C ASP A 20 -9.51 -3.11 4.40
N PRO A 21 -9.39 -3.30 5.72
CA PRO A 21 -10.29 -2.85 6.78
C PRO A 21 -10.07 -1.39 7.20
N TRP A 22 -11.14 -0.63 7.42
CA TRP A 22 -11.10 0.72 8.01
C TRP A 22 -10.92 0.64 9.54
N THR A 23 -10.02 1.45 10.08
CA THR A 23 -9.70 1.49 11.51
C THR A 23 -9.42 2.95 11.88
N PRO A 24 -10.45 3.72 12.30
CA PRO A 24 -10.32 5.16 12.57
C PRO A 24 -9.18 5.53 13.52
N GLU A 25 -8.82 4.62 14.43
CA GLU A 25 -7.74 4.79 15.40
C GLU A 25 -6.34 4.87 14.77
N MET A 26 -6.22 4.48 13.49
CA MET A 26 -4.97 4.60 12.71
C MET A 26 -4.80 5.98 12.06
N VAL A 27 -5.79 6.87 12.16
CA VAL A 27 -5.68 8.22 11.62
C VAL A 27 -4.75 9.05 12.51
N GLN A 28 -3.74 9.65 11.88
CA GLN A 28 -2.76 10.55 12.45
C GLN A 28 -2.99 11.98 11.91
N PRO A 29 -2.37 13.03 12.48
CA PRO A 29 -2.69 14.43 12.17
C PRO A 29 -2.68 14.82 10.67
N ALA A 30 -1.94 14.09 9.85
CA ALA A 30 -1.94 14.25 8.40
C ALA A 30 -1.57 12.94 7.66
N SER A 31 -1.93 11.78 8.22
CA SER A 31 -1.64 10.46 7.62
C SER A 31 -2.54 9.37 8.18
N ILE A 32 -2.43 8.14 7.66
CA ILE A 32 -3.10 6.95 8.20
C ILE A 32 -2.03 5.86 8.34
N ASP A 33 -1.90 5.28 9.53
CA ASP A 33 -1.01 4.14 9.74
C ASP A 33 -1.50 2.91 8.96
N VAL A 34 -0.58 2.14 8.39
CA VAL A 34 -0.89 0.93 7.61
C VAL A 34 -0.28 -0.32 8.24
N ARG A 35 -0.87 -1.48 7.93
CA ARG A 35 -0.41 -2.78 8.41
C ARG A 35 0.30 -3.55 7.30
N LEU A 36 1.29 -4.35 7.69
CA LEU A 36 1.95 -5.29 6.80
C LEU A 36 1.05 -6.52 6.59
N ASP A 37 0.91 -6.97 5.36
CA ASP A 37 0.23 -8.23 5.05
C ASP A 37 1.20 -9.42 5.21
N ARG A 38 0.66 -10.64 5.18
CA ARG A 38 1.41 -11.89 5.38
C ARG A 38 2.17 -12.39 4.16
N PHE A 39 1.94 -11.82 2.98
CA PHE A 39 2.56 -12.29 1.73
C PHE A 39 3.83 -11.52 1.40
N PHE A 40 4.89 -12.28 1.10
CA PHE A 40 6.19 -11.75 0.71
C PHE A 40 6.60 -12.39 -0.60
N ARG A 41 7.14 -11.58 -1.53
CA ARG A 41 7.77 -12.08 -2.76
C ARG A 41 9.28 -12.13 -2.56
N LEU A 42 9.89 -13.23 -3.01
CA LEU A 42 11.32 -13.48 -2.91
C LEU A 42 11.88 -13.60 -4.33
N PHE A 43 13.06 -13.02 -4.57
CA PHE A 43 13.79 -13.25 -5.80
C PHE A 43 14.67 -14.49 -5.67
N ASN A 44 14.57 -15.40 -6.63
CA ASN A 44 15.49 -16.53 -6.72
C ASN A 44 16.74 -16.11 -7.51
N ASN A 45 17.63 -15.36 -6.86
CA ASN A 45 18.81 -14.77 -7.50
C ASN A 45 19.82 -15.81 -8.04
N HIS A 46 19.73 -17.06 -7.60
CA HIS A 46 20.59 -18.12 -8.15
C HIS A 46 20.10 -18.64 -9.51
N ALA A 47 18.84 -18.39 -9.86
CA ALA A 47 18.25 -18.85 -11.12
C ALA A 47 18.48 -17.86 -12.29
N TYR A 48 18.80 -16.60 -12.00
CA TYR A 48 18.89 -15.54 -13.01
C TYR A 48 20.12 -14.65 -12.79
N THR A 49 20.79 -14.27 -13.87
CA THR A 49 22.01 -13.43 -13.82
C THR A 49 21.72 -11.94 -13.72
N TYR A 50 20.53 -11.50 -14.16
CA TYR A 50 20.08 -10.11 -14.15
C TYR A 50 18.55 -10.05 -14.19
N VAL A 51 18.01 -8.85 -13.96
CA VAL A 51 16.59 -8.54 -14.16
C VAL A 51 16.48 -7.57 -15.33
N ASP A 52 15.79 -7.96 -16.40
CA ASP A 52 15.46 -7.10 -17.53
C ASP A 52 13.93 -6.94 -17.64
N PRO A 53 13.39 -5.74 -17.38
CA PRO A 53 11.95 -5.47 -17.49
C PRO A 53 11.36 -5.61 -18.90
N ALA A 54 12.18 -5.57 -19.95
CA ALA A 54 11.72 -5.73 -21.33
C ALA A 54 11.53 -7.20 -21.73
N GLU A 55 12.12 -8.13 -20.99
CA GLU A 55 11.98 -9.57 -21.21
C GLU A 55 10.81 -10.14 -20.40
N ASN A 56 10.08 -11.11 -20.96
CA ASN A 56 9.04 -11.80 -20.19
C ASN A 56 9.69 -12.79 -19.22
N GLN A 57 9.69 -12.44 -17.93
CA GLN A 57 10.34 -13.22 -16.88
C GLN A 57 9.51 -14.40 -16.34
N GLY A 58 8.46 -14.83 -17.04
CA GLY A 58 7.64 -15.98 -16.63
C GLY A 58 6.93 -15.75 -15.29
N GLU A 59 6.73 -16.82 -14.51
CA GLU A 59 6.09 -16.73 -13.20
C GLU A 59 7.04 -16.17 -12.13
N LEU A 60 7.11 -14.83 -12.05
CA LEU A 60 7.54 -14.10 -10.84
C LEU A 60 6.54 -14.23 -9.69
#